data_AF-A0A973DLP6-F1
#
_entry.id   AF-A0A973DLP6-F1
#
_cell.length_a   1.000
_cell.length_b   1.000
_cell.length_c   1.000
_cell.angle_alpha   90.00
_cell.angle_beta   90.00
_cell.angle_gamma   90.00
#
_symmetry.space_group_name_H-M   'P 1'
#
loop_
_entity.id
_entity.type
_entity.pdbx_description
1 polymer ?
#
loop_
_entity_poly.entity_id
_entity_poly.type
_entity_poly.pdbx_seq_one_letter_code
_entity_poly.pdbx_strand_id
1 'polypeptide(L)'
;MTERRVNLTKVILSDLLSHLWLVILVISVLFTAVSVVYSSHQNRMLIGKWEELRQQRDELKLEAQHLLVEEMALAEHSRIERIALEQLKMKRPQTKKEIAVSSK
;
A
#
# COMPACT_ATOMS: atom_id res chain seq x y z
N MET A 1 42.06 -9.03 -66.56
CA MET A 1 40.75 -8.81 -65.91
C MET A 1 40.63 -9.85 -64.80
N THR A 2 41.10 -9.55 -63.59
CA THR A 2 41.17 -10.52 -62.49
C THR A 2 40.06 -10.23 -61.50
N GLU A 3 39.03 -11.06 -61.49
CA GLU A 3 37.88 -11.02 -60.59
C GLU A 3 38.33 -11.22 -59.14
N ARG A 4 38.43 -10.12 -58.38
CA ARG A 4 38.72 -10.15 -56.94
C ARG A 4 37.45 -10.56 -56.21
N ARG A 5 37.29 -11.87 -55.93
CA ARG A 5 36.25 -12.36 -55.02
C ARG A 5 36.53 -11.87 -53.60
N VAL A 6 36.03 -10.68 -53.29
CA VAL A 6 36.02 -10.16 -51.92
C VAL A 6 35.02 -10.97 -51.11
N ASN A 7 35.51 -11.68 -50.10
CA ASN A 7 34.67 -12.42 -49.15
C ASN A 7 33.98 -11.40 -48.22
N LEU A 8 32.79 -10.94 -48.64
CA LEU A 8 32.00 -9.92 -47.96
C LEU A 8 31.73 -10.27 -46.48
N THR A 9 31.48 -11.54 -46.18
CA THR A 9 31.27 -12.03 -44.81
C THR A 9 32.49 -11.80 -43.92
N LYS A 10 33.72 -12.00 -44.43
CA LYS A 10 34.95 -11.72 -43.69
C LYS A 10 35.21 -10.23 -43.51
N VAL A 11 34.88 -9.42 -44.52
CA VAL A 11 35.04 -7.96 -44.43
C VAL A 11 34.11 -7.39 -43.37
N ILE A 12 32.83 -7.80 -43.35
CA ILE A 12 31.86 -7.36 -42.34
C ILE A 12 32.29 -7.83 -40.94
N LEU A 13 32.77 -9.07 -40.80
CA LEU A 13 33.25 -9.59 -39.51
C LEU A 13 34.51 -8.85 -39.02
N SER A 14 35.43 -8.54 -39.94
CA SER A 14 36.62 -7.73 -39.67
C SER A 14 36.27 -6.30 -39.27
N ASP A 15 35.26 -5.71 -39.90
CA ASP A 15 34.83 -4.35 -39.61
C ASP A 15 34.07 -4.25 -38.28
N LEU A 16 33.36 -5.32 -37.91
CA LEU A 16 32.75 -5.47 -36.60
C LEU A 16 33.81 -5.62 -35.49
N LEU A 17 34.91 -6.33 -35.78
CA LEU A 17 36.06 -6.45 -34.87
C LEU A 17 36.96 -5.21 -34.82
N SER A 18 37.00 -4.38 -35.87
CA SER A 18 37.74 -3.11 -35.83
C SER A 18 37.00 -2.05 -34.99
N HIS A 19 35.66 -2.11 -34.97
CA HIS A 19 34.81 -1.21 -34.20
C HIS A 19 34.26 -1.86 -32.91
N LEU A 20 35.16 -2.46 -32.11
CA LEU A 20 34.83 -3.11 -30.83
C LEU A 20 33.96 -2.26 -29.91
N TRP A 21 34.16 -0.94 -29.91
CA TRP A 21 33.39 -0.02 -29.07
C TRP A 21 31.89 -0.01 -29.40
N LEU A 22 31.52 -0.10 -30.69
CA LEU A 22 30.12 -0.17 -31.13
C LEU A 22 29.48 -1.48 -30.70
N VAL A 23 30.22 -2.59 -30.83
CA VAL A 23 29.75 -3.92 -30.41
C VAL A 23 29.46 -3.95 -28.91
N ILE A 24 30.38 -3.41 -28.11
CA ILE A 24 30.22 -3.30 -26.65
C ILE A 24 29.02 -2.41 -26.31
N LEU A 25 28.84 -1.29 -27.01
CA LEU A 25 27.70 -0.40 -26.80
C LEU A 25 26.37 -1.13 -27.06
N VAL A 26 26.27 -1.86 -28.17
CA VAL A 26 25.07 -2.65 -28.51
C VAL A 26 24.78 -3.70 -27.44
N ILE A 27 25.80 -4.44 -27.00
CA ILE A 27 25.65 -5.44 -25.94
C ILE A 27 25.20 -4.79 -24.63
N SER A 28 25.77 -3.64 -24.26
CA SER A 28 25.41 -2.90 -23.05
C SER A 28 23.95 -2.44 -23.06
N VAL A 29 23.47 -1.95 -24.20
CA VAL A 29 22.07 -1.56 -24.39
C VAL A 29 21.14 -2.76 -24.25
N LEU A 30 21.47 -3.89 -24.89
CA LEU A 30 20.69 -5.13 -24.76
C LEU A 30 20.66 -5.63 -23.31
N PHE A 31 21.80 -5.59 -22.63
CA PHE A 31 21.90 -5.99 -21.22
C PHE A 31 21.04 -5.11 -20.32
N THR A 32 21.03 -3.80 -20.60
CA THR A 32 20.20 -2.83 -19.87
C THR A 32 18.72 -3.09 -20.11
N ALA A 33 18.31 -3.37 -21.36
CA ALA A 33 16.93 -3.70 -21.69
C ALA A 33 16.44 -4.93 -20.93
N VAL A 34 17.24 -6.01 -20.90
CA VAL A 34 16.90 -7.23 -20.13
C VAL A 34 16.87 -6.94 -18.63
N SER A 35 17.83 -6.18 -18.12
CA SER A 35 17.91 -5.81 -16.70
C SER A 35 16.69 -5.00 -16.23
N VAL A 36 16.20 -4.09 -17.05
CA VAL A 36 14.99 -3.29 -16.76
C VAL A 36 13.75 -4.21 -16.69
N VAL A 37 13.60 -5.14 -17.62
CA VAL A 37 12.49 -6.11 -17.59
C VAL A 37 12.57 -6.99 -16.35
N TYR A 38 13.77 -7.49 -16.02
CA TYR A 38 13.99 -8.29 -14.83
C TYR A 38 13.67 -7.51 -13.55
N SER A 39 14.11 -6.25 -13.46
CA SER A 39 13.81 -5.37 -12.34
C SER A 39 12.31 -5.13 -12.19
N SER A 40 11.58 -4.91 -13.29
CA SER A 40 10.12 -4.78 -13.28
C SER A 40 9.42 -6.05 -12.77
N HIS A 41 9.91 -7.23 -13.19
CA HIS A 41 9.36 -8.50 -12.73
C HIS A 41 9.59 -8.72 -11.23
N GLN A 42 10.81 -8.47 -10.75
CA GLN A 42 11.13 -8.53 -9.32
C GLN A 42 10.31 -7.51 -8.51
N ASN A 43 10.12 -6.30 -9.04
CA ASN A 43 9.33 -5.27 -8.38
C ASN A 43 7.88 -5.73 -8.18
N ARG A 44 7.27 -6.41 -9.15
CA ARG A 44 5.92 -6.99 -9.00
C ARG A 44 5.83 -8.02 -7.87
N MET A 45 6.87 -8.86 -7.72
CA MET A 45 6.90 -9.84 -6.63
C MET A 45 7.08 -9.19 -5.26
N LEU A 46 7.94 -8.17 -5.15
CA LEU A 46 8.15 -7.45 -3.89
C LEU A 46 6.88 -6.69 -3.49
N ILE A 47 6.23 -6.01 -4.43
CA ILE A 47 5.00 -5.22 -4.18
C ILE A 47 3.92 -6.09 -3.56
N GLY A 48 3.74 -7.34 -4.00
CA GLY A 48 2.72 -8.22 -3.42
C GLY A 48 2.89 -8.46 -1.92
N LYS A 49 4.13 -8.66 -1.44
CA LYS A 49 4.40 -8.85 -0.01
C LYS A 49 4.20 -7.56 0.79
N TRP A 50 4.56 -6.42 0.20
CA TRP A 50 4.31 -5.11 0.81
C TRP A 50 2.82 -4.80 0.92
N GLU A 51 2.02 -5.19 -0.08
CA GLU A 51 0.56 -5.03 -0.08
C GLU A 51 -0.12 -5.87 1.00
N GLU A 52 0.30 -7.12 1.21
CA GLU A 52 -0.27 -7.99 2.25
C GLU A 52 -0.06 -7.44 3.65
N LEU A 53 1.19 -7.07 4.01
CA LEU A 53 1.49 -6.45 5.31
C LEU A 53 0.74 -5.12 5.50
N ARG A 54 0.57 -4.38 4.41
CA ARG A 54 -0.17 -3.11 4.43
C ARG A 54 -1.65 -3.34 4.69
N GLN A 55 -2.24 -4.36 4.08
CA GLN A 55 -3.65 -4.72 4.27
C GLN A 55 -3.93 -5.11 5.72
N GLN A 56 -3.09 -5.96 6.33
CA GLN A 56 -3.23 -6.34 7.74
C GLN A 56 -3.17 -5.13 8.67
N ARG A 57 -2.23 -4.22 8.43
CA ARG A 57 -2.10 -2.99 9.23
C ARG A 57 -3.31 -2.07 9.05
N ASP A 58 -3.86 -2.00 7.84
CA ASP A 58 -5.01 -1.13 7.57
C ASP A 58 -6.30 -1.72 8.19
N GLU A 59 -6.44 -3.04 8.29
CA GLU A 59 -7.51 -3.72 9.04
C GLU A 59 -7.45 -3.42 10.55
N LEU A 60 -6.27 -3.56 11.16
CA LEU A 60 -6.04 -3.20 12.58
C LEU A 60 -6.35 -1.72 12.86
N LYS A 61 -6.04 -0.82 11.90
CA LYS A 61 -6.37 0.60 12.03
C LYS A 61 -7.87 0.86 12.03
N LEU A 62 -8.63 0.14 11.20
CA LEU A 62 -10.08 0.25 11.17
C LEU A 62 -10.69 -0.21 12.50
N GLU A 63 -10.21 -1.32 13.05
CA GLU A 63 -10.66 -1.82 14.35
C GLU A 63 -10.37 -0.82 15.48
N ALA A 64 -9.15 -0.26 15.51
CA ALA A 64 -8.80 0.77 16.50
C ALA A 64 -9.67 2.03 16.38
N GLN A 65 -10.02 2.45 15.16
CA GLN A 65 -10.94 3.56 14.94
C GLN A 65 -12.34 3.26 15.47
N HIS A 66 -12.86 2.05 15.22
CA HIS A 66 -14.14 1.61 15.74
C HIS A 66 -14.17 1.62 17.27
N LEU A 67 -13.15 1.04 17.92
CA LEU A 67 -13.05 1.00 19.38
C LEU A 67 -12.98 2.40 19.98
N LEU A 68 -12.25 3.32 19.35
CA LEU A 68 -12.15 4.70 19.85
C LEU A 68 -13.50 5.43 19.78
N VAL A 69 -14.29 5.16 18.73
CA VAL A 69 -15.66 5.70 18.64
C VAL A 69 -16.57 5.09 19.72
N GLU A 70 -16.42 3.80 20.01
CA GLU A 70 -17.19 3.13 21.08
C GLU A 70 -16.86 3.70 22.47
N GLU A 71 -15.57 3.88 22.78
CA GLU A 71 -15.12 4.52 24.03
C GLU A 71 -15.61 5.96 24.15
N MET A 72 -15.59 6.74 23.06
CA MET A 72 -16.14 8.10 23.07
C MET A 72 -17.65 8.11 23.32
N ALA A 73 -18.41 7.17 22.75
CA ALA A 73 -19.85 7.06 22.98
C ALA A 73 -20.17 6.67 24.44
N LEU A 74 -19.39 5.75 25.02
CA LEU A 74 -19.48 5.36 26.43
C LEU A 74 -19.08 6.51 27.37
N ALA A 75 -18.01 7.23 27.02
CA ALA A 75 -17.56 8.41 27.77
C ALA A 75 -18.57 9.55 27.69
N GLU A 76 -19.25 9.74 26.56
CA GLU A 76 -20.33 10.71 26.43
C GLU A 76 -21.52 10.37 27.33
N HIS A 77 -21.95 9.10 27.37
CA HIS A 77 -22.99 8.65 28.30
C HIS A 77 -22.57 8.80 29.77
N SER A 78 -21.36 8.36 30.12
CA SER A 78 -20.82 8.49 31.49
C SER A 78 -20.66 9.96 31.90
N ARG A 79 -20.25 10.84 30.98
CA ARG A 79 -20.13 12.28 31.23
C ARG A 79 -21.50 12.92 31.46
N ILE A 80 -22.53 12.53 30.69
CA ILE A 80 -23.90 13.02 30.88
C ILE A 80 -24.45 12.54 32.22
N GLU A 81 -24.29 11.26 32.58
CA GLU A 81 -24.77 10.71 33.86
C GLU A 81 -24.09 11.40 35.05
N ARG A 82 -22.76 11.64 34.97
CA ARG A 82 -22.04 12.37 36.01
C ARG A 82 -22.48 13.84 36.12
N ILE A 83 -22.67 14.54 35.02
CA ILE A 83 -23.18 15.93 35.03
C ILE A 83 -24.59 15.98 35.65
N ALA A 84 -25.46 15.02 35.30
CA ALA A 84 -26.81 14.94 35.86
C ALA A 84 -26.82 14.63 37.38
N LEU A 85 -25.94 13.75 37.83
CA LEU A 85 -25.82 13.40 39.25
C LEU A 85 -25.17 14.51 40.09
N GLU A 86 -24.03 15.05 39.64
CA GLU A 86 -23.19 15.95 40.43
C GLU A 86 -23.62 17.42 40.32
N GLN A 87 -23.92 17.92 39.11
CA GLN A 87 -24.29 19.33 38.92
C GLN A 87 -25.78 19.56 39.09
N LEU A 88 -26.62 18.62 38.64
CA LEU A 88 -28.08 18.75 38.71
C LEU A 88 -28.70 18.06 39.94
N LYS A 89 -27.89 17.41 40.81
CA LYS A 89 -28.33 16.66 42.00
C LYS A 89 -29.46 15.68 41.72
N MET A 90 -29.55 15.11 40.51
CA MET A 90 -30.59 14.16 40.17
C MET A 90 -30.35 12.84 40.91
N LYS A 91 -31.24 12.48 41.85
CA LYS A 91 -31.25 11.15 42.47
C LYS A 91 -32.02 10.17 41.58
N ARG A 92 -31.43 9.01 41.30
CA ARG A 92 -32.13 7.88 40.66
C ARG A 92 -33.39 7.56 41.48
N PRO A 93 -34.61 7.68 40.90
CA PRO A 93 -35.83 7.48 41.66
C PRO A 93 -35.90 6.02 42.14
N GLN A 94 -36.08 5.82 43.45
CA GLN A 94 -36.42 4.50 43.98
C GLN A 94 -37.82 4.12 43.49
N THR A 95 -38.00 2.84 43.14
CA THR A 95 -39.18 2.17 42.57
C THR A 95 -40.50 2.35 43.34
N LYS A 96 -40.54 3.18 44.40
CA LYS A 96 -41.74 3.48 45.21
C LYS A 96 -42.48 4.76 44.81
N LYS A 97 -42.05 5.50 43.78
CA LYS A 97 -42.75 6.73 43.32
C LYS A 97 -42.77 6.84 41.79
N GLU A 98 -43.24 5.80 41.10
CA GLU A 98 -43.80 5.97 39.78
C GLU A 98 -45.27 6.39 39.92
N ILE A 99 -45.57 7.64 39.59
CA ILE A 99 -46.94 8.03 39.24
C ILE A 99 -47.03 8.03 37.72
N ALA A 100 -47.58 6.95 37.18
CA ALA A 100 -47.95 6.87 35.77
C ALA A 100 -49.09 7.86 35.52
N VAL A 101 -48.78 9.04 34.97
CA VAL A 101 -49.82 9.95 34.49
C VAL A 101 -50.29 9.39 33.15
N SER A 102 -51.42 8.70 33.18
CA SER A 102 -52.22 8.40 32.00
C SER A 102 -52.83 9.71 31.51
N SER A 103 -52.29 10.24 30.41
CA SER A 103 -52.98 11.29 29.65
C SER A 103 -54.18 10.64 28.96
N LYS A 104 -55.35 11.15 29.30
CA LYS A 104 -56.61 10.88 28.58
C LYS A 104 -56.65 11.65 27.27
#